data_AF-A0A1W2H2U6-F1
#
_entry.id   AF-A0A1W2H2U6-F1
#
_cell.length_a   1.000
_cell.length_b   1.000
_cell.length_c   1.000
_cell.angle_alpha   90.00
_cell.angle_beta   90.00
_cell.angle_gamma   90.00
#
_symmetry.space_group_name_H-M   'P 1'
#
loop_
_entity.id
_entity.type
_entity.pdbx_description
1 polymer ?
#
loop_
_entity_poly.entity_id
_entity_poly.type
_entity_poly.pdbx_seq_one_letter_code
_entity_poly.pdbx_strand_id
1 'polypeptide(L)'
;MNFVAKICILFIYSYLGFQPKEKIILNSFNEKKIIEFLVSRYGDQSDFPRRFIYDEIDLNLDGNSEYLIGLMGPEFCGTGGCTMIILDNEFKEISYVTIVKYPVIIGDDLKEDVTNGYLNIYVRSGGMGFIKLAWNGQSYPRNPSMEPSIEESLIKGKRKYLKAEDDPSFEF
;
A
#
# COMPACT_ATOMS: atom_id res chain seq x y z
N MET A 1 15.08 -70.42 -3.88
CA MET A 1 14.54 -69.75 -2.68
C MET A 1 15.47 -68.61 -2.33
N ASN A 2 14.93 -67.42 -2.13
CA ASN A 2 15.55 -66.16 -1.69
C ASN A 2 16.11 -65.22 -2.78
N PHE A 3 15.20 -64.31 -3.11
CA PHE A 3 15.25 -63.12 -3.92
C PHE A 3 15.64 -61.95 -3.02
N VAL A 4 16.71 -61.20 -3.30
CA VAL A 4 16.86 -59.81 -2.83
C VAL A 4 17.53 -58.99 -3.92
N ALA A 5 16.70 -58.28 -4.69
CA ALA A 5 17.12 -57.28 -5.64
C ALA A 5 17.58 -56.02 -4.89
N LYS A 6 18.78 -55.51 -5.21
CA LYS A 6 19.24 -54.19 -4.81
C LYS A 6 18.40 -53.13 -5.53
N ILE A 7 17.55 -52.44 -4.78
CA ILE A 7 16.89 -51.21 -5.25
C ILE A 7 17.86 -50.05 -5.00
N CYS A 8 18.56 -49.62 -6.04
CA CYS A 8 19.21 -48.31 -6.06
C CYS A 8 18.14 -47.25 -6.27
N ILE A 9 17.76 -46.53 -5.21
CA ILE A 9 16.94 -45.33 -5.32
C ILE A 9 17.85 -44.18 -5.76
N LEU A 10 17.80 -43.84 -7.04
CA LEU A 10 18.41 -42.63 -7.63
C LEU A 10 17.30 -41.82 -8.33
N PHE A 11 16.67 -40.95 -7.56
CA PHE A 11 16.02 -39.71 -8.00
C PHE A 11 16.31 -38.71 -6.87
N ILE A 12 17.55 -38.20 -6.77
CA ILE A 12 18.03 -36.93 -7.33
C ILE A 12 16.94 -35.84 -7.43
N TYR A 13 17.26 -34.71 -6.81
CA TYR A 13 16.56 -33.42 -6.72
C TYR A 13 15.50 -33.28 -5.64
N SER A 14 16.04 -32.98 -4.44
CA SER A 14 15.51 -32.06 -3.46
C SER A 14 14.69 -30.91 -4.06
N TYR A 15 13.37 -31.03 -4.04
CA TYR A 15 12.48 -29.87 -3.97
C TYR A 15 12.39 -29.40 -2.51
N LEU A 16 13.53 -28.98 -1.94
CA LEU A 16 13.54 -28.00 -0.86
C LEU A 16 13.50 -26.62 -1.52
N GLY A 17 12.38 -26.35 -2.16
CA GLY A 17 12.06 -25.10 -2.83
C GLY A 17 10.72 -24.57 -2.35
N PHE A 18 10.44 -24.68 -1.05
CA PHE A 18 9.38 -23.90 -0.41
C PHE A 18 10.07 -22.80 0.38
N GLN A 19 10.16 -21.62 -0.24
CA GLN A 19 10.54 -20.38 0.42
C GLN A 19 9.26 -19.59 0.76
N PRO A 20 8.66 -19.75 1.95
CA PRO A 20 7.77 -18.69 2.44
C PRO A 20 7.97 -18.51 3.93
N LYS A 21 9.17 -18.07 4.32
CA LYS A 21 9.39 -17.68 5.71
C LYS A 21 9.88 -16.24 5.88
N GLU A 22 10.55 -15.65 4.89
CA GLU A 22 10.99 -14.26 5.00
C GLU A 22 9.87 -13.23 4.73
N LYS A 23 9.05 -13.43 3.69
CA LYS A 23 8.00 -12.46 3.32
C LYS A 23 6.88 -12.34 4.36
N ILE A 24 6.63 -13.40 5.16
CA ILE A 24 5.57 -13.40 6.17
C ILE A 24 6.02 -12.67 7.46
N ILE A 25 7.32 -12.72 7.81
CA ILE A 25 7.80 -12.15 9.08
C ILE A 25 8.00 -10.63 8.99
N LEU A 26 8.51 -10.10 7.88
CA LEU A 26 8.70 -8.65 7.71
C LEU A 26 7.36 -7.91 7.69
N ASN A 27 6.40 -8.44 6.91
CA ASN A 27 5.04 -7.95 6.86
C ASN A 27 4.39 -7.99 8.25
N SER A 28 4.68 -9.01 9.07
CA SER A 28 4.10 -9.10 10.43
C SER A 28 4.55 -7.97 11.37
N PHE A 29 5.75 -7.42 11.22
CA PHE A 29 6.22 -6.32 12.07
C PHE A 29 5.57 -4.99 11.63
N ASN A 30 5.67 -4.66 10.34
CA ASN A 30 5.12 -3.41 9.81
C ASN A 30 3.60 -3.38 9.97
N GLU A 31 2.91 -4.48 9.66
CA GLU A 31 1.47 -4.62 9.88
C GLU A 31 1.11 -4.44 11.36
N LYS A 32 1.86 -5.04 12.29
CA LYS A 32 1.64 -4.84 13.73
C LYS A 32 1.79 -3.38 14.13
N LYS A 33 2.83 -2.69 13.66
CA LYS A 33 3.05 -1.26 13.93
C LYS A 33 1.95 -0.38 13.34
N ILE A 34 1.46 -0.71 12.14
CA ILE A 34 0.30 -0.06 11.51
C ILE A 34 -0.96 -0.29 12.35
N ILE A 35 -1.22 -1.52 12.80
CA ILE A 35 -2.35 -1.82 13.68
C ILE A 35 -2.25 -1.03 14.99
N GLU A 36 -1.08 -1.00 15.64
CA GLU A 36 -0.84 -0.19 16.84
C GLU A 36 -1.18 1.29 16.60
N PHE A 37 -0.72 1.85 15.48
CA PHE A 37 -1.04 3.23 15.08
C PHE A 37 -2.55 3.43 14.88
N LEU A 38 -3.21 2.53 14.14
CA LEU A 38 -4.64 2.63 13.84
C LEU A 38 -5.51 2.48 15.10
N VAL A 39 -5.16 1.57 16.01
CA VAL A 39 -5.79 1.45 17.34
C VAL A 39 -5.57 2.71 18.16
N SER A 40 -4.36 3.28 18.13
CA SER A 40 -4.08 4.53 18.85
C SER A 40 -4.86 5.72 18.28
N ARG A 41 -5.12 5.77 16.96
CA ARG A 41 -5.80 6.88 16.29
C ARG A 41 -7.33 6.78 16.41
N TYR A 42 -7.87 5.58 16.30
CA TYR A 42 -9.32 5.36 16.18
C TYR A 42 -9.94 4.63 17.38
N GLY A 43 -9.15 4.05 18.29
CA GLY A 43 -9.64 3.28 19.43
C GLY A 43 -9.83 1.80 19.14
N ASP A 44 -10.27 1.05 20.16
CA ASP A 44 -9.94 -0.38 20.28
C ASP A 44 -10.96 -1.35 19.65
N GLN A 45 -12.27 -1.02 19.54
CA GLN A 45 -13.27 -2.08 19.25
C GLN A 45 -14.55 -1.71 18.46
N SER A 46 -14.75 -0.47 17.98
CA SER A 46 -15.87 -0.14 17.07
C SER A 46 -15.48 0.72 15.88
N ASP A 47 -14.51 1.61 16.07
CA ASP A 47 -14.11 2.64 15.11
C ASP A 47 -12.78 2.29 14.40
N PHE A 48 -12.14 1.18 14.79
CA PHE A 48 -10.95 0.67 14.13
C PHE A 48 -11.28 0.27 12.68
N PRO A 49 -10.45 0.64 11.68
CA PRO A 49 -10.55 0.08 10.34
C PRO A 49 -10.30 -1.42 10.40
N ARG A 50 -11.38 -2.21 10.52
CA ARG A 50 -11.33 -3.68 10.54
C ARG A 50 -10.71 -4.26 9.26
N ARG A 51 -10.57 -3.42 8.23
CA ARG A 51 -9.96 -3.74 6.95
C ARG A 51 -9.11 -2.57 6.48
N PHE A 52 -7.86 -2.86 6.17
CA PHE A 52 -6.96 -1.95 5.48
C PHE A 52 -6.06 -2.77 4.55
N ILE A 53 -5.57 -2.09 3.52
CA ILE A 53 -4.46 -2.56 2.67
C ILE A 53 -3.30 -1.60 2.87
N TYR A 54 -2.07 -2.06 2.69
CA TYR A 54 -0.92 -1.17 2.75
C TYR A 54 0.17 -1.57 1.77
N ASP A 55 0.98 -0.59 1.40
CA ASP A 55 2.20 -0.76 0.61
C ASP A 55 3.34 0.08 1.21
N GLU A 56 4.56 -0.38 0.98
CA GLU A 56 5.79 0.28 1.39
C GLU A 56 6.46 0.95 0.19
N ILE A 57 6.80 2.23 0.32
CA ILE A 57 7.48 2.99 -0.72
C ILE A 57 8.30 4.12 -0.12
N ASP A 58 9.55 4.24 -0.57
CA ASP A 58 10.42 5.39 -0.30
C ASP A 58 9.92 6.59 -1.12
N LEU A 59 9.03 7.39 -0.51
CA LEU A 59 8.45 8.59 -1.12
C LEU A 59 9.44 9.73 -1.11
N ASN A 60 10.29 9.84 -0.09
CA ASN A 60 11.21 10.97 0.09
C ASN A 60 12.62 10.74 -0.51
N LEU A 61 12.87 9.53 -1.01
CA LEU A 61 14.12 9.10 -1.65
C LEU A 61 15.32 9.08 -0.69
N ASP A 62 15.09 8.89 0.61
CA ASP A 62 16.13 8.82 1.64
C ASP A 62 16.65 7.40 1.91
N GLY A 63 16.05 6.40 1.26
CA GLY A 63 16.38 4.99 1.42
C GLY A 63 15.55 4.26 2.48
N ASN A 64 14.65 4.94 3.20
CA ASN A 64 13.70 4.35 4.12
C ASN A 64 12.28 4.49 3.58
N SER A 65 11.50 3.41 3.65
CA SER A 65 10.12 3.44 3.14
C SER A 65 9.17 4.21 4.05
N GLU A 66 8.31 5.00 3.45
CA GLU A 66 7.01 5.39 4.00
C GLU A 66 5.97 4.28 3.80
N TYR A 67 4.87 4.39 4.55
CA TYR A 67 3.75 3.44 4.51
C TYR A 67 2.49 4.12 4.00
N LEU A 68 1.99 3.65 2.85
CA LEU A 68 0.66 4.00 2.36
C LEU A 68 -0.35 3.03 2.95
N ILE A 69 -1.39 3.53 3.60
CA ILE A 69 -2.41 2.70 4.25
C ILE A 69 -3.76 3.09 3.69
N GLY A 70 -4.37 2.19 2.92
CA GLY A 70 -5.71 2.35 2.42
C GLY A 70 -6.75 1.80 3.39
N LEU A 71 -7.51 2.66 4.07
CA LEU A 71 -8.58 2.22 4.97
C LEU A 71 -9.80 1.76 4.17
N MET A 72 -10.47 0.72 4.65
CA MET A 72 -11.61 0.11 3.98
C MET A 72 -12.80 -0.06 4.94
N GLY A 73 -14.00 -0.09 4.36
CA GLY A 73 -15.24 -0.25 5.10
C GLY A 73 -16.05 1.04 5.24
N PRO A 74 -17.31 0.93 5.69
CA PRO A 74 -18.28 2.02 5.63
C PRO A 74 -17.90 3.26 6.45
N GLU A 75 -17.14 3.08 7.53
CA GLU A 75 -16.67 4.20 8.38
C GLU A 75 -15.66 5.10 7.66
N PHE A 76 -14.89 4.52 6.72
CA PHE A 76 -13.79 5.20 6.04
C PHE A 76 -14.06 5.48 4.57
N CYS A 77 -15.11 4.86 4.02
CA CYS A 77 -15.44 4.89 2.59
C CYS A 77 -16.86 5.42 2.37
N GLY A 78 -16.96 6.41 1.49
CA GLY A 78 -18.22 6.85 0.89
C GLY A 78 -18.24 6.59 -0.62
N THR A 79 -19.27 7.08 -1.30
CA THR A 79 -19.40 6.95 -2.77
C THR A 79 -18.28 7.64 -3.54
N GLY A 80 -17.65 8.64 -2.94
CA GLY A 80 -16.53 9.37 -3.54
C GLY A 80 -15.18 8.65 -3.44
N GLY A 81 -15.01 7.75 -2.47
CA GLY A 81 -13.75 7.09 -2.17
C GLY A 81 -13.56 6.85 -0.66
N CYS A 82 -12.39 6.36 -0.30
CA CYS A 82 -11.99 5.99 1.04
C CYS A 82 -10.95 6.94 1.64
N THR A 83 -10.62 6.76 2.91
CA THR A 83 -9.52 7.44 3.58
C THR A 83 -8.23 6.66 3.40
N MET A 84 -7.17 7.35 2.99
CA MET A 84 -5.80 6.86 2.93
C MET A 84 -4.95 7.59 3.98
N ILE A 85 -4.09 6.87 4.69
CA ILE A 85 -3.11 7.44 5.63
C ILE A 85 -1.71 7.21 5.07
N ILE A 86 -0.80 8.13 5.37
CA ILE A 86 0.62 8.05 5.01
C ILE A 86 1.43 8.21 6.30
N LEU A 87 2.24 7.21 6.61
CA LEU A 87 3.17 7.23 7.74
C LEU A 87 4.61 7.36 7.26
N ASP A 88 5.46 8.02 8.07
CA ASP A 88 6.91 7.96 7.90
C ASP A 88 7.48 6.58 8.28
N ASN A 89 8.79 6.41 8.07
CA ASN A 89 9.54 5.21 8.42
C ASN A 89 9.54 4.89 9.94
N GLU A 90 9.12 5.82 10.79
CA GLU A 90 8.95 5.65 12.24
C GLU A 90 7.48 5.42 12.64
N PHE A 91 6.58 5.18 11.67
CA PHE A 91 5.14 4.99 11.85
C PHE A 91 4.41 6.21 12.42
N LYS A 92 4.93 7.42 12.21
CA LYS A 92 4.23 8.67 12.54
C LYS A 92 3.45 9.16 11.33
N GLU A 93 2.24 9.67 11.56
CA GLU A 93 1.44 10.23 10.47
C GLU A 93 2.08 11.49 9.90
N ILE A 94 2.39 11.45 8.61
CA ILE A 94 2.83 12.61 7.84
C ILE A 94 1.72 13.18 6.95
N SER A 95 0.69 12.38 6.64
CA SER A 95 -0.48 12.84 5.91
C SER A 95 -1.68 11.90 6.07
N TYR A 96 -2.87 12.43 5.84
CA TYR A 96 -4.07 11.63 5.57
C TYR A 96 -4.85 12.30 4.44
N VAL A 97 -5.48 11.49 3.60
CA VAL A 97 -6.16 11.93 2.38
C VAL A 97 -7.52 11.26 2.32
N THR A 98 -8.57 12.06 2.23
CA THR A 98 -9.95 11.59 2.11
C THR A 98 -10.35 11.40 0.65
N ILE A 99 -11.43 10.64 0.39
CA ILE A 99 -12.05 10.53 -0.94
C ILE A 99 -11.06 10.00 -2.00
N VAL A 100 -10.28 8.98 -1.64
CA VAL A 100 -9.32 8.29 -2.51
C VAL A 100 -9.93 6.99 -3.03
N LYS A 101 -9.89 6.76 -4.34
CA LYS A 101 -10.22 5.47 -4.95
C LYS A 101 -8.95 4.69 -5.21
N TYR A 102 -8.92 3.46 -4.71
CA TYR A 102 -7.83 2.51 -4.90
C TYR A 102 -7.95 1.79 -6.26
N PRO A 103 -6.83 1.41 -6.91
CA PRO A 103 -5.45 1.66 -6.51
C PRO A 103 -5.02 3.12 -6.69
N VAL A 104 -3.98 3.52 -5.94
CA VAL A 104 -3.26 4.77 -6.16
C VAL A 104 -2.09 4.53 -7.11
N ILE A 105 -1.60 5.60 -7.73
CA ILE A 105 -0.44 5.57 -8.63
C ILE A 105 0.65 6.43 -8.01
N ILE A 106 1.88 5.94 -7.99
CA ILE A 106 3.02 6.71 -7.50
C ILE A 106 3.92 7.03 -8.69
N GLY A 107 4.43 8.27 -8.70
CA GLY A 107 5.44 8.70 -9.64
C GLY A 107 6.67 7.80 -9.66
N ASP A 108 7.28 7.68 -10.83
CA ASP A 108 8.53 6.95 -11.02
C ASP A 108 9.58 7.71 -11.86
N ASP A 109 9.25 8.93 -12.32
CA ASP A 109 10.23 9.85 -12.92
C ASP A 109 10.68 10.90 -11.89
N LEU A 110 11.96 10.86 -11.49
CA LEU A 110 12.52 11.79 -10.50
C LEU A 110 12.49 13.27 -10.92
N LYS A 111 12.39 13.58 -12.21
CA LYS A 111 12.36 14.97 -12.70
C LYS A 111 10.96 15.55 -12.73
N GLU A 112 9.97 14.73 -13.06
CA GLU A 112 8.59 15.18 -13.28
C GLU A 112 7.67 14.85 -12.10
N ASP A 113 8.00 13.81 -11.35
CA ASP A 113 7.16 13.28 -10.29
C ASP A 113 7.71 13.53 -8.88
N VAL A 114 8.60 14.50 -8.70
CA VAL A 114 9.08 14.90 -7.36
C VAL A 114 8.71 16.34 -7.11
N THR A 115 8.03 16.60 -5.99
CA THR A 115 7.75 17.96 -5.50
C THR A 115 8.24 18.09 -4.07
N ASN A 116 9.04 19.11 -3.77
CA ASN A 116 9.55 19.38 -2.41
C ASN A 116 10.20 18.14 -1.73
N GLY A 117 10.93 17.34 -2.52
CA GLY A 117 11.66 16.17 -2.04
C GLY A 117 10.84 14.89 -1.92
N TYR A 118 9.54 14.90 -2.23
CA TYR A 118 8.68 13.72 -2.17
C TYR A 118 8.10 13.37 -3.55
N LEU A 119 7.93 12.06 -3.81
CA LEU A 119 7.25 11.54 -4.98
C LEU A 119 5.78 11.98 -5.01
N ASN A 120 5.31 12.42 -6.16
CA ASN A 120 3.91 12.79 -6.36
C ASN A 120 3.02 11.53 -6.33
N ILE A 121 1.90 11.64 -5.63
CA ILE A 121 0.87 10.59 -5.56
C ILE A 121 -0.28 10.98 -6.47
N TYR A 122 -0.75 10.05 -7.28
CA TYR A 122 -1.86 10.26 -8.21
C TYR A 122 -3.03 9.37 -7.78
N VAL A 123 -4.17 10.00 -7.53
CA VAL A 123 -5.37 9.32 -7.05
C VAL A 123 -6.55 9.60 -7.95
N ARG A 124 -7.52 8.68 -7.98
CA ARG A 124 -8.88 9.03 -8.44
C ARG A 124 -9.69 9.50 -7.25
N SER A 125 -10.50 10.54 -7.45
CA SER A 125 -11.38 11.06 -6.40
C SER A 125 -12.77 11.38 -6.97
N GLY A 126 -13.80 10.84 -6.33
CA GLY A 126 -15.19 11.06 -6.76
C GLY A 126 -15.41 10.77 -8.25
N GLY A 127 -16.02 11.74 -8.95
CA GLY A 127 -16.20 11.74 -10.40
C GLY A 127 -15.23 12.67 -11.15
N MET A 128 -14.16 13.15 -10.50
CA MET A 128 -13.30 14.24 -11.02
C MET A 128 -12.15 13.77 -11.92
N GLY A 129 -11.99 12.47 -12.13
CA GLY A 129 -10.84 11.90 -12.82
C GLY A 129 -9.64 11.73 -11.89
N PHE A 130 -8.44 11.92 -12.44
CA PHE A 130 -7.18 11.79 -11.70
C PHE A 130 -6.74 13.12 -11.12
N ILE A 131 -6.19 13.07 -9.91
CA ILE A 131 -5.73 14.21 -9.14
C ILE A 131 -4.27 13.95 -8.75
N LYS A 132 -3.42 14.97 -8.91
CA LYS A 132 -2.05 14.95 -8.39
C LYS A 132 -2.03 15.48 -6.97
N LEU A 133 -1.50 14.70 -6.05
CA LEU A 133 -1.17 15.06 -4.68
C LEU A 133 0.34 15.33 -4.64
N ALA A 134 0.71 16.60 -4.63
CA ALA A 134 2.09 17.04 -4.53
C ALA A 134 2.41 17.45 -3.08
N TRP A 135 3.55 17.03 -2.56
CA TRP A 135 3.99 17.39 -1.22
C TRP A 135 4.18 18.90 -1.10
N ASN A 136 3.52 19.55 -0.14
CA ASN A 136 3.57 21.00 0.04
C ASN A 136 4.71 21.47 0.96
N GLY A 137 5.59 20.56 1.40
CA GLY A 137 6.63 20.80 2.39
C GLY A 137 6.26 20.33 3.81
N GLN A 138 4.99 19.99 4.04
CA GLN A 138 4.50 19.50 5.34
C GLN A 138 3.57 18.28 5.22
N SER A 139 2.71 18.23 4.21
CA SER A 139 1.81 17.10 3.96
C SER A 139 1.44 16.98 2.49
N TYR A 140 0.79 15.88 2.11
CA TYR A 140 0.00 15.83 0.88
C TYR A 140 -1.34 16.55 1.07
N PRO A 141 -2.01 17.01 0.00
CA PRO A 141 -3.36 17.56 0.09
C PRO A 141 -4.35 16.57 0.70
N ARG A 142 -5.08 17.01 1.73
CA ARG A 142 -5.97 16.12 2.52
C ARG A 142 -7.31 15.82 1.86
N ASN A 143 -7.71 16.65 0.90
CA ASN A 143 -8.93 16.45 0.13
C ASN A 143 -8.63 16.67 -1.36
N PRO A 144 -8.50 15.59 -2.16
CA PRO A 144 -8.23 15.69 -3.59
C PRO A 144 -9.31 16.45 -4.38
N SER A 145 -10.54 16.57 -3.85
CA SER A 145 -11.61 17.32 -4.54
C SER A 145 -11.36 18.82 -4.61
N MET A 146 -10.35 19.33 -3.90
CA MET A 146 -9.94 20.73 -3.91
C MET A 146 -8.78 21.00 -4.89
N GLU A 147 -8.24 19.95 -5.51
CA GLU A 147 -7.10 20.02 -6.41
C GLU A 147 -7.56 19.92 -7.88
N PRO A 148 -6.78 20.45 -8.84
CA PRO A 148 -7.11 20.33 -10.25
C PRO A 148 -6.97 18.87 -10.75
N SER A 149 -7.87 18.48 -11.66
CA SER A 149 -7.75 17.22 -12.39
C SER A 149 -6.60 17.25 -13.39
N ILE A 150 -6.01 16.08 -13.63
CA ILE A 150 -4.96 15.86 -14.61
C ILE A 150 -5.40 14.86 -15.69
N GLU A 151 -4.73 14.91 -16.83
CA GLU A 151 -4.93 13.97 -17.92
C GLU A 151 -4.38 12.57 -17.58
N GLU A 152 -5.15 11.53 -17.89
CA GLU A 152 -4.76 10.13 -17.63
C GLU A 152 -3.48 9.73 -18.38
N SER A 153 -3.17 10.37 -19.51
CA SER A 153 -1.93 10.10 -20.25
C SER A 153 -0.66 10.37 -19.43
N LEU A 154 -0.72 11.26 -18.43
CA LEU A 154 0.43 11.62 -17.59
C LEU A 154 0.81 10.54 -16.58
N ILE A 155 -0.07 9.56 -16.37
CA ILE A 155 0.09 8.50 -15.37
C ILE A 155 0.01 7.09 -15.99
N LYS A 156 -0.19 7.02 -17.30
CA LYS A 156 -0.29 5.75 -18.02
C LYS A 156 1.04 4.99 -17.92
N GLY A 157 0.98 3.74 -17.47
CA GLY A 157 2.14 2.86 -17.35
C GLY A 157 2.90 2.99 -16.03
N LYS A 158 2.57 3.99 -15.19
CA LYS A 158 3.15 4.14 -13.87
C LYS A 158 2.68 3.05 -12.91
N ARG A 159 3.50 2.79 -11.88
CA ARG A 159 3.25 1.76 -10.88
C ARG A 159 2.00 2.05 -10.03
N LYS A 160 1.24 1.00 -9.76
CA LYS A 160 0.01 1.02 -8.95
C LYS A 160 0.27 0.40 -7.59
N TYR A 161 -0.28 1.04 -6.57
CA TYR A 161 -0.20 0.69 -5.15
C TYR A 161 -1.59 0.68 -4.54
N LEU A 162 -1.74 0.07 -3.36
CA LEU A 162 -2.99 -0.16 -2.65
C LEU A 162 -3.99 -0.87 -3.57
N LYS A 163 -3.65 -2.02 -4.13
CA LYS A 163 -4.57 -2.69 -5.05
C LYS A 163 -5.71 -3.32 -4.26
N ALA A 164 -6.93 -3.18 -4.78
CA ALA A 164 -8.11 -3.75 -4.12
C ALA A 164 -8.06 -5.29 -4.02
N GLU A 165 -7.27 -5.96 -4.86
CA GLU A 165 -7.01 -7.41 -4.78
C GLU A 165 -6.21 -7.80 -3.52
N ASP A 166 -5.51 -6.84 -2.91
CA ASP A 166 -4.80 -7.04 -1.64
C ASP A 166 -5.75 -6.91 -0.43
N ASP A 167 -7.04 -6.59 -0.65
CA ASP A 167 -8.05 -6.59 0.40
C ASP A 167 -8.27 -8.02 0.90
N PRO A 168 -8.08 -8.33 2.20
CA PRO A 168 -8.27 -9.66 2.75
C PRO A 168 -9.72 -10.19 2.63
N SER A 169 -10.67 -9.37 2.18
CA SER A 169 -12.04 -9.78 1.84
C SER A 169 -12.26 -10.15 0.37
N PHE A 170 -11.24 -10.15 -0.49
CA PHE A 170 -11.39 -10.62 -1.88
C PHE A 170 -11.55 -12.15 -1.97
N GLU A 171 -11.35 -12.87 -0.87
CA GLU A 171 -11.70 -14.28 -0.71
C GLU A 171 -13.09 -14.44 -0.04
N PHE A 172 -14.16 -14.08 -0.75
CA PHE A 172 -15.54 -14.48 -0.41
C PHE A 172 -16.31 -14.94 -1.65
#